data_AF-A0A0L0QSQ7-F1
#
_entry.id   AF-A0A0L0QSQ7-F1
#
_cell.length_a   1.000
_cell.length_b   1.000
_cell.length_c   1.000
_cell.angle_alpha   90.00
_cell.angle_beta   90.00
_cell.angle_gamma   90.00
#
_symmetry.space_group_name_H-M   'P 1'
#
loop_
_entity.id
_entity.type
_entity.pdbx_description
1 polymer ?
#
loop_
_entity_poly.entity_id
_entity_poly.type
_entity_poly.pdbx_seq_one_letter_code
_entity_poly.pdbx_strand_id
1 'polypeptide(L)'
;MDITIFSFIIVCIFFVIVIEAVRRGIFETKDSLIWIFTCIVLGVLSLSPGLLNFLAKFLGIVYAPSLLFLFGLLCTIIMIFDLTKRISKLNNKVILLTQELSLLKQDYQKHLNKTSKQRKENA
;
A
#
# COMPACT_ATOMS: atom_id res chain seq x y z
N MET A 1 -2.92 38.91 -11.71
CA MET A 1 -1.68 38.26 -11.26
C MET A 1 -2.06 37.37 -10.09
N ASP A 2 -2.82 36.29 -10.34
CA ASP A 2 -3.56 35.63 -9.24
C ASP A 2 -3.65 34.11 -9.44
N ILE A 3 -3.89 33.65 -10.67
CA ILE A 3 -4.12 32.23 -11.00
C ILE A 3 -2.86 31.37 -10.79
N THR A 4 -1.67 31.91 -11.06
CA THR A 4 -0.41 31.18 -10.90
C THR A 4 -0.06 30.95 -9.44
N ILE A 5 -0.29 31.93 -8.57
CA ILE A 5 -0.09 31.80 -7.11
C ILE A 5 -1.14 30.88 -6.50
N PHE A 6 -2.41 30.98 -6.92
CA PHE A 6 -3.47 30.06 -6.49
C PHE A 6 -3.19 28.61 -6.90
N SER A 7 -2.76 28.41 -8.14
CA SER A 7 -2.36 27.10 -8.65
C SER A 7 -1.16 26.56 -7.88
N PHE A 8 -0.18 27.41 -7.56
CA PHE A 8 0.97 27.03 -6.76
C PHE A 8 0.59 26.61 -5.33
N ILE A 9 -0.31 27.33 -4.67
CA ILE A 9 -0.81 26.98 -3.32
C ILE A 9 -1.60 25.67 -3.34
N ILE A 10 -2.46 25.46 -4.33
CA ILE A 10 -3.21 24.21 -4.50
C ILE A 10 -2.26 23.03 -4.71
N VAL A 11 -1.23 23.19 -5.54
CA VAL A 11 -0.22 22.17 -5.77
C VAL A 11 0.57 21.89 -4.49
N CYS A 12 0.95 22.92 -3.73
CA CYS A 12 1.63 22.75 -2.43
C CYS A 12 0.76 22.03 -1.40
N ILE A 13 -0.53 22.38 -1.27
CA ILE A 13 -1.46 21.70 -0.37
C ILE A 13 -1.66 20.25 -0.79
N PHE A 14 -1.83 19.99 -2.09
CA PHE A 14 -1.95 18.64 -2.62
C PHE A 14 -0.67 17.83 -2.38
N PHE A 15 0.49 18.45 -2.53
CA PHE A 15 1.79 17.84 -2.25
C PHE A 15 1.95 17.51 -0.77
N VAL A 16 1.53 18.41 0.13
CA VAL A 16 1.50 18.16 1.57
C VAL A 16 0.52 17.05 1.93
N ILE A 17 -0.68 17.01 1.34
CA ILE A 17 -1.66 15.95 1.57
C ILE A 17 -1.13 14.60 1.07
N VAL A 18 -0.50 14.57 -0.10
CA VAL A 18 0.16 13.38 -0.64
C VAL A 18 1.23 12.95 0.35
N ILE A 19 2.16 13.83 0.75
CA ILE A 19 3.21 13.55 1.74
C ILE A 19 2.64 13.11 3.09
N GLU A 20 1.53 13.66 3.56
CA GLU A 20 0.91 13.32 4.85
C GLU A 20 0.18 11.97 4.79
N ALA A 21 -0.46 11.64 3.66
CA ALA A 21 -1.09 10.34 3.40
C ALA A 21 -0.03 9.23 3.25
N VAL A 22 1.06 9.60 2.61
CA VAL A 22 2.35 8.89 2.50
C VAL A 22 2.91 8.65 3.92
N ARG A 23 2.99 9.70 4.75
CA ARG A 23 3.52 9.67 6.12
C ARG A 23 2.64 8.93 7.13
N ARG A 24 1.32 8.83 6.90
CA ARG A 24 0.36 8.18 7.82
C ARG A 24 0.49 6.65 7.94
N GLY A 25 1.45 6.02 7.25
CA GLY A 25 2.16 4.83 7.73
C GLY A 25 1.34 3.77 8.48
N ILE A 26 0.46 3.06 7.77
CA ILE A 26 -0.51 2.12 8.36
C ILE A 26 0.00 0.64 8.34
N PHE A 27 1.30 0.36 8.14
CA PHE A 27 1.76 -1.03 7.90
C PHE A 27 3.04 -1.47 8.65
N GLU A 28 3.05 -2.77 8.98
CA GLU A 28 3.98 -3.47 9.89
C GLU A 28 5.47 -3.37 9.51
N THR A 29 6.31 -3.62 10.53
CA THR A 29 7.76 -3.40 10.74
C THR A 29 8.74 -3.53 9.57
N LYS A 30 8.38 -4.17 8.45
CA LYS A 30 9.25 -4.33 7.27
C LYS A 30 8.94 -3.35 6.13
N ASP A 31 7.68 -2.96 5.94
CA ASP A 31 7.29 -2.07 4.84
C ASP A 31 7.64 -0.62 5.13
N SER A 32 7.56 -0.25 6.41
CA SER A 32 7.95 1.08 6.91
C SER A 32 9.40 1.43 6.62
N LEU A 33 10.32 0.45 6.48
CA LEU A 33 11.74 0.73 6.18
C LEU A 33 11.96 1.19 4.73
N ILE A 34 11.35 0.50 3.75
CA ILE A 34 11.39 0.91 2.33
C ILE A 34 10.72 2.27 2.14
N TRP A 35 9.68 2.51 2.92
CA TRP A 35 8.93 3.75 2.94
C TRP A 35 9.70 4.93 3.52
N ILE A 36 10.32 4.75 4.68
CA ILE A 36 11.21 5.73 5.30
C ILE A 36 12.40 6.03 4.38
N PHE A 37 13.00 5.01 3.77
CA PHE A 37 14.08 5.20 2.80
C PHE A 37 13.63 6.01 1.58
N THR A 38 12.46 5.70 1.02
CA THR A 38 11.88 6.44 -0.11
C THR A 38 11.58 7.90 0.25
N CYS A 39 11.04 8.16 1.44
CA CYS A 39 10.80 9.51 1.95
C CYS A 39 12.10 10.29 2.19
N ILE A 40 13.14 9.63 2.71
CA ILE A 40 14.47 10.24 2.89
C ILE A 40 15.07 10.59 1.53
N VAL A 41 15.03 9.67 0.56
CA VAL A 41 15.55 9.89 -0.78
C VAL A 41 14.80 11.03 -1.47
N LEU A 42 13.46 11.02 -1.48
CA LEU A 42 12.65 12.09 -2.06
C LEU A 42 12.83 13.42 -1.32
N GLY A 43 12.94 13.40 0.01
CA GLY A 43 13.20 14.60 0.82
C GLY A 43 14.55 15.23 0.51
N VAL A 44 15.61 14.42 0.42
CA VAL A 44 16.96 14.87 0.05
C VAL A 44 16.99 15.40 -1.39
N LEU A 45 16.31 14.71 -2.32
CA LEU A 45 16.18 15.18 -3.71
C LEU A 45 15.40 16.50 -3.81
N SER A 46 14.37 16.69 -3.00
CA SER A 46 13.57 17.92 -2.95
C SER A 46 14.35 19.11 -2.38
N LEU A 47 15.18 18.87 -1.35
CA LEU A 47 15.95 19.91 -0.69
C LEU A 47 17.17 20.38 -1.52
N SER A 48 17.61 19.58 -2.50
CA SER A 48 18.75 19.89 -3.36
C SER A 48 18.29 20.22 -4.81
N PRO A 49 18.00 21.50 -5.12
CA PRO A 49 17.74 21.93 -6.50
C PRO A 49 18.93 21.69 -7.44
N GLY A 50 20.16 21.56 -6.92
CA GLY A 50 21.37 21.26 -7.70
C GLY A 50 21.36 19.86 -8.34
N LEU A 51 21.10 18.81 -7.55
CA LEU A 51 20.91 17.43 -8.06
C LEU A 51 19.75 17.34 -9.04
N LEU A 52 18.64 18.02 -8.75
CA LEU A 52 17.45 17.99 -9.60
C LEU A 52 17.74 18.65 -10.97
N ASN A 53 18.50 19.75 -11.00
CA ASN A 53 18.94 20.37 -12.25
C ASN A 53 19.96 19.50 -13.01
N PHE A 54 20.82 18.75 -12.31
CA PHE A 54 21.77 17.84 -12.93
C PHE A 54 21.05 16.67 -13.63
N LEU A 55 20.09 16.03 -12.95
CA LEU A 55 19.26 14.98 -13.56
C LEU A 55 18.35 15.54 -14.66
N ALA A 56 17.77 16.72 -14.47
CA ALA A 56 16.95 17.39 -15.49
C ALA A 56 17.72 17.66 -16.78
N LYS A 57 18.98 18.11 -16.68
CA LYS A 57 19.87 18.25 -17.84
C LYS A 57 20.22 16.90 -18.47
N PHE A 58 20.47 15.86 -17.66
CA PHE A 58 20.80 14.52 -18.18
C PHE A 58 19.63 13.88 -18.94
N LEU A 59 18.40 14.09 -18.48
CA LEU A 59 17.16 13.57 -19.09
C LEU A 59 16.54 14.52 -20.13
N GLY A 60 17.06 15.74 -20.29
CA GLY A 60 16.53 16.75 -21.23
C GLY A 60 15.19 17.38 -20.81
N ILE A 61 14.86 17.33 -19.52
CA ILE A 61 13.57 17.82 -18.98
C ILE A 61 13.75 19.27 -18.50
N VAL A 62 13.03 20.21 -19.11
CA VAL A 62 13.14 21.66 -18.80
C VAL A 62 12.54 22.01 -17.43
N TYR A 63 11.61 21.21 -16.91
CA TYR A 63 10.87 21.49 -15.67
C TYR A 63 11.24 20.51 -14.55
N ALA A 64 12.03 21.00 -13.59
CA ALA A 64 12.52 20.23 -12.44
C ALA A 64 11.41 19.53 -11.62
N PRO A 65 10.23 20.12 -11.36
CA PRO A 65 9.12 19.46 -10.65
C PRO A 65 8.54 18.24 -11.37
N SER A 66 8.52 18.20 -12.71
CA SER A 66 7.97 17.08 -13.48
C SER A 66 8.77 15.80 -13.29
N LEU A 67 10.06 15.94 -12.97
CA LEU A 67 10.98 14.84 -12.68
C LEU A 67 10.69 14.19 -11.34
N LEU A 68 10.37 15.01 -10.31
CA LEU A 68 9.88 14.52 -9.01
C LEU A 68 8.55 13.79 -9.18
N PHE A 69 7.66 14.29 -10.04
CA PHE A 69 6.40 13.64 -10.33
C PHE A 69 6.60 12.26 -10.99
N LEU A 70 7.50 12.17 -11.97
CA LEU A 70 7.84 10.91 -12.63
C LEU A 70 8.43 9.88 -11.65
N PHE A 71 9.36 10.31 -10.79
CA PHE A 71 9.92 9.45 -9.75
C PHE A 71 8.87 9.03 -8.72
N GLY A 72 8.04 9.96 -8.25
CA GLY A 72 6.94 9.68 -7.34
C GLY A 72 5.95 8.68 -7.94
N LEU A 73 5.62 8.82 -9.22
CA LEU A 73 4.73 7.92 -9.95
C LEU A 73 5.34 6.52 -10.10
N LEU A 74 6.62 6.41 -10.46
CA LEU A 74 7.33 5.12 -10.51
C LEU A 74 7.37 4.44 -9.13
N CYS A 75 7.72 5.16 -8.08
CA CYS A 75 7.70 4.65 -6.71
C CYS A 75 6.29 4.20 -6.29
N THR A 76 5.26 4.95 -6.67
CA THR A 76 3.86 4.62 -6.39
C THR A 76 3.45 3.32 -7.11
N ILE A 77 3.84 3.14 -8.37
CA ILE A 77 3.56 1.89 -9.11
C ILE A 77 4.22 0.69 -8.41
N ILE A 78 5.47 0.82 -8.00
CA ILE A 78 6.20 -0.23 -7.27
C ILE A 78 5.46 -0.57 -5.97
N MET A 79 4.98 0.45 -5.26
CA MET A 79 4.21 0.28 -4.02
C MET A 79 2.88 -0.43 -4.26
N ILE A 80 2.13 -0.03 -5.30
CA ILE A 80 0.87 -0.69 -5.66
C ILE A 80 1.14 -2.16 -5.96
N PHE A 81 2.20 -2.47 -6.68
CA PHE A 81 2.55 -3.85 -7.01
C PHE A 81 2.88 -4.69 -5.75
N ASP A 82 3.60 -4.13 -4.78
CA ASP A 82 3.85 -4.81 -3.51
C ASP A 82 2.55 -5.02 -2.71
N LEU A 83 1.68 -4.01 -2.67
CA LEU A 83 0.36 -4.11 -2.06
C LEU A 83 -0.48 -5.21 -2.72
N THR A 84 -0.48 -5.29 -4.05
CA THR A 84 -1.17 -6.35 -4.80
C THR A 84 -0.63 -7.73 -4.43
N LYS A 85 0.68 -7.91 -4.32
CA LYS A 85 1.27 -9.19 -3.87
C LYS A 85 0.81 -9.57 -2.47
N ARG A 86 0.74 -8.61 -1.55
CA ARG A 86 0.29 -8.81 -0.16
C ARG A 86 -1.17 -9.20 -0.11
N ILE A 87 -2.03 -8.49 -0.84
CA ILE A 87 -3.45 -8.80 -0.97
C ILE A 87 -3.62 -10.21 -1.54
N SER A 88 -2.85 -10.58 -2.58
CA SER A 88 -2.90 -11.92 -3.16
C SER A 88 -2.55 -13.01 -2.13
N LYS A 89 -1.48 -12.84 -1.35
CA LYS A 89 -1.12 -13.76 -0.27
C LYS A 89 -2.20 -13.84 0.81
N LEU A 90 -2.78 -12.71 1.18
CA LEU A 90 -3.83 -12.66 2.20
C LEU A 90 -5.10 -13.37 1.71
N ASN A 91 -5.48 -13.17 0.45
CA ASN A 91 -6.63 -13.83 -0.17
C ASN A 91 -6.46 -15.36 -0.15
N ASN A 92 -5.26 -15.87 -0.46
CA ASN A 92 -4.97 -17.30 -0.36
C ASN A 92 -5.14 -17.83 1.07
N LYS A 93 -4.70 -17.08 2.09
CA LYS A 93 -4.90 -17.46 3.50
C LYS A 93 -6.39 -17.50 3.87
N VAL A 94 -7.17 -16.52 3.42
CA VAL A 94 -8.62 -16.47 3.66
C VAL A 94 -9.32 -17.68 3.04
N ILE A 95 -8.93 -18.07 1.82
CA ILE A 95 -9.46 -19.26 1.14
C ILE A 95 -9.16 -20.53 1.96
N LEU A 96 -7.91 -20.71 2.39
CA LEU A 96 -7.51 -21.86 3.20
C LEU A 96 -8.27 -21.92 4.53
N LEU A 97 -8.35 -20.81 5.26
CA LEU A 97 -9.12 -20.71 6.50
C LEU A 97 -10.60 -21.05 6.31
N THR A 98 -11.18 -20.61 5.19
CA THR A 98 -12.58 -20.92 4.85
C THR A 98 -12.77 -22.42 4.59
N GLN A 99 -11.80 -23.07 3.94
CA GLN A 99 -11.83 -24.52 3.71
C GLN A 99 -11.72 -25.30 5.03
N GLU A 100 -10.78 -24.93 5.90
CA GLU A 100 -10.63 -25.53 7.23
C GLU A 100 -11.90 -25.37 8.07
N LEU A 101 -12.52 -24.19 8.04
CA LEU A 101 -13.78 -23.93 8.74
C LEU A 101 -14.93 -24.80 8.22
N SER A 102 -14.98 -25.04 6.91
CA SER A 102 -16.01 -25.90 6.29
C SER A 102 -15.87 -27.36 6.74
N LEU A 103 -14.64 -27.89 6.72
CA LEU A 103 -14.35 -29.24 7.20
C LEU A 103 -14.69 -29.38 8.69
N LEU A 104 -14.29 -28.40 9.51
CA LEU A 104 -14.58 -28.38 10.93
C LEU A 104 -16.10 -28.37 11.22
N LYS A 105 -16.87 -27.57 10.48
CA LYS A 105 -18.35 -27.57 10.59
C LYS A 105 -18.95 -28.93 10.24
N GLN A 106 -18.44 -29.59 9.20
CA GLN A 106 -18.94 -30.89 8.77
C GLN A 106 -18.72 -31.96 9.84
N ASP A 107 -17.53 -32.01 10.43
CA ASP A 107 -17.21 -32.97 11.49
C ASP A 107 -18.07 -32.72 12.74
N TYR A 108 -18.21 -31.45 13.15
CA TYR A 108 -19.09 -31.07 14.26
C TYR A 108 -20.53 -31.56 14.03
N GLN A 109 -21.06 -31.40 12.82
CA GLN A 109 -22.42 -31.84 12.48
C GLN A 109 -22.56 -33.38 12.45
N LYS A 110 -21.53 -34.11 12.02
CA LYS A 110 -21.50 -35.58 12.12
C LYS A 110 -21.53 -36.04 13.58
N HIS A 111 -20.79 -35.40 14.47
CA HIS A 111 -20.78 -35.72 15.90
C HIS A 111 -22.15 -35.48 16.54
N LEU A 112 -22.81 -34.36 16.25
CA LEU A 112 -24.18 -34.08 16.70
C LEU A 112 -25.19 -35.14 16.23
N ASN A 113 -25.08 -35.56 14.97
CA ASN A 113 -25.97 -36.57 14.40
C ASN A 113 -25.74 -37.98 14.98
N LYS A 114 -24.50 -38.32 15.37
CA LYS A 114 -24.22 -39.58 16.08
C LYS A 114 -24.84 -39.57 17.48
N THR A 115 -24.63 -38.48 18.24
CA THR A 115 -25.19 -38.33 19.59
C THR A 115 -26.72 -38.37 19.58
N SER A 116 -27.38 -37.78 18.57
CA SER A 116 -28.84 -37.79 18.47
C SER A 116 -29.40 -39.16 18.07
N LYS A 117 -28.71 -39.93 17.22
CA LYS A 117 -29.09 -41.33 16.93
C LYS A 117 -28.96 -42.23 18.15
N GLN A 118 -27.85 -42.10 18.89
CA GLN A 118 -27.58 -42.93 20.07
C GLN A 118 -28.57 -42.65 21.21
N ARG A 119 -29.06 -41.41 21.35
CA ARG A 119 -30.17 -41.09 22.27
C ARG A 119 -31.51 -41.71 21.87
N LYS A 120 -31.75 -41.94 20.58
CA LYS A 120 -33.00 -42.57 20.09
C LYS A 120 -32.97 -44.09 20.22
N GLU A 121 -31.80 -44.72 20.19
CA GLU A 121 -31.65 -46.18 20.39
C GLU A 121 -31.71 -46.58 21.87
N ASN A 122 -31.36 -45.66 22.78
CA ASN A 122 -31.35 -45.90 24.22
C ASN A 122 -32.67 -45.50 24.93
N ALA A 123 -33.69 -45.06 24.19
CA ALA A 123 -35.00 -44.63 24.68
C ALA A 123 -36.09 -45.56 24.15
#